data_AF-A0AAJ4DZR6-F1
#
_entry.id   AF-A0AAJ4DZR6-F1
#
_cell.length_a   1.000
_cell.length_b   1.000
_cell.length_c   1.000
_cell.angle_alpha   90.00
_cell.angle_beta   90.00
_cell.angle_gamma   90.00
#
_symmetry.space_group_name_H-M   'P 1'
#
loop_
_entity.id
_entity.type
_entity.pdbx_description
1 polymer ?
#
loop_
_entity_poly.entity_id
_entity_poly.type
_entity_poly.pdbx_seq_one_letter_code
_entity_poly.pdbx_strand_id
1 'polypeptide(L)'
;MSKISIKINAQLNTILQDENFDNFHVTQLRDAYLANSSVSQDLVQARKYIYRQILRLVKKGLLLKKGTKNSKRVVYQKSELFYKTNFICQSTSEVKVNRAKAVTVGTNTAIQQLENRLKESEVDLLTSIGESEEYMRLYQSFPEMKAHLESQYVQARENSSKLLGQIKAIKSVLAHQQK
;
A
#
# COMPACT_ATOMS: atom_id res chain seq x y z
N MET A 1 27.35 -5.36 6.16
CA MET A 1 27.16 -4.28 5.16
C MET A 1 25.68 -3.92 5.11
N SER A 2 25.36 -2.65 5.31
CA SER A 2 23.99 -2.17 5.49
C SER A 2 23.18 -2.31 4.20
N LYS A 3 22.12 -3.13 4.24
CA LYS A 3 21.17 -3.26 3.12
C LYS A 3 20.47 -1.91 2.91
N ILE A 4 20.51 -1.39 1.69
CA ILE A 4 19.88 -0.11 1.34
C ILE A 4 18.36 -0.31 1.31
N SER A 5 17.61 0.51 2.04
CA SER A 5 16.14 0.45 2.10
C SER A 5 15.51 1.58 1.30
N ILE A 6 14.61 1.26 0.35
CA ILE A 6 14.03 2.23 -0.58
C ILE A 6 12.51 2.13 -0.57
N LYS A 7 11.85 3.25 -0.25
CA LYS A 7 10.38 3.37 -0.30
C LYS A 7 9.89 3.42 -1.74
N ILE A 8 8.94 2.56 -2.10
CA ILE A 8 8.38 2.45 -3.46
C ILE A 8 6.89 2.14 -3.40
N ASN A 9 6.11 2.50 -4.42
CA ASN A 9 4.70 2.10 -4.48
C ASN A 9 4.59 0.58 -4.67
N ALA A 10 3.61 -0.05 -4.01
CA ALA A 10 3.43 -1.50 -4.01
C ALA A 10 3.22 -2.08 -5.42
N GLN A 11 2.32 -1.51 -6.24
CA GLN A 11 2.06 -1.98 -7.61
C GLN A 11 3.30 -1.86 -8.48
N LEU A 12 4.00 -0.72 -8.38
CA LEU A 12 5.21 -0.48 -9.15
C LEU A 12 6.34 -1.45 -8.75
N ASN A 13 6.46 -1.77 -7.46
CA ASN A 13 7.40 -2.78 -6.99
C ASN A 13 7.06 -4.16 -7.53
N THR A 14 5.79 -4.58 -7.49
CA THR A 14 5.36 -5.89 -8.02
C THR A 14 5.76 -6.06 -9.48
N ILE A 15 5.52 -5.04 -10.31
CA ILE A 15 5.90 -5.07 -11.73
C ILE A 15 7.42 -5.16 -11.89
N LEU A 16 8.19 -4.38 -11.13
CA LEU A 16 9.65 -4.40 -11.21
C LEU A 16 10.29 -5.64 -10.56
N GLN A 17 9.58 -6.39 -9.71
CA GLN A 17 10.06 -7.66 -9.15
C GLN A 17 9.84 -8.85 -10.09
N ASP A 18 8.96 -8.74 -11.09
CA ASP A 18 8.78 -9.78 -12.10
C ASP A 18 10.07 -9.98 -12.90
N GLU A 19 10.63 -11.19 -12.86
CA GLU A 19 11.85 -11.58 -13.57
C GLU A 19 11.74 -11.33 -15.08
N ASN A 20 10.54 -11.44 -15.64
CA ASN A 20 10.29 -11.22 -17.08
C ASN A 20 10.24 -9.73 -17.45
N PHE A 21 10.17 -8.84 -16.46
CA PHE A 21 10.05 -7.40 -16.67
C PHE A 21 11.41 -6.72 -16.59
N ASP A 22 12.35 -7.10 -17.46
CA ASP A 22 13.65 -6.42 -17.63
C ASP A 22 13.76 -5.77 -19.01
N ASN A 23 14.64 -4.77 -19.17
CA ASN A 23 14.83 -4.01 -20.42
C ASN A 23 13.56 -3.32 -20.95
N PHE A 24 12.87 -2.58 -20.08
CA PHE A 24 11.59 -1.96 -20.40
C PHE A 24 11.71 -0.48 -20.81
N HIS A 25 10.72 0.00 -21.56
CA HIS A 25 10.51 1.42 -21.85
C HIS A 25 9.58 2.06 -20.81
N VAL A 26 9.64 3.40 -20.69
CA VAL A 26 8.74 4.16 -19.80
C VAL A 26 7.26 3.86 -20.10
N THR A 27 6.91 3.68 -21.38
CA THR A 27 5.55 3.34 -21.82
C THR A 27 5.13 1.95 -21.35
N GLN A 28 6.01 0.95 -21.45
CA GLN A 28 5.73 -0.41 -20.99
C GLN A 28 5.48 -0.46 -19.48
N LEU A 29 6.28 0.26 -18.68
CA LEU A 29 6.04 0.33 -17.23
C LEU A 29 4.76 1.10 -16.88
N ARG A 30 4.42 2.15 -17.64
CA ARG A 30 3.13 2.85 -17.49
C ARG A 30 1.96 1.93 -17.79
N ASP A 31 2.01 1.21 -18.90
CA ASP A 31 0.90 0.36 -19.34
C ASP A 31 0.70 -0.80 -18.37
N ALA A 32 1.78 -1.42 -17.89
CA ALA A 32 1.73 -2.41 -16.83
C ALA A 32 1.19 -1.85 -15.50
N TYR A 33 1.55 -0.60 -15.16
CA TYR A 33 1.05 0.06 -13.95
C TYR A 33 -0.45 0.34 -14.03
N LEU A 34 -0.93 0.81 -15.18
CA LEU A 34 -2.35 1.07 -15.42
C LEU A 34 -3.18 -0.21 -15.51
N ALA A 35 -2.65 -1.28 -16.11
CA ALA A 35 -3.33 -2.57 -16.17
C ALA A 35 -3.54 -3.21 -14.79
N ASN A 36 -2.71 -2.85 -13.81
CA ASN A 36 -2.83 -3.28 -12.42
C ASN A 36 -3.57 -2.28 -11.52
N SER A 37 -4.07 -1.17 -12.08
CA SER A 37 -4.88 -0.17 -11.37
C SER A 37 -6.35 -0.31 -11.78
N SER A 38 -7.24 -0.51 -10.80
CA SER A 38 -8.69 -0.56 -11.00
C SER A 38 -9.32 0.83 -11.20
N VAL A 39 -8.55 1.89 -10.94
CA VAL A 39 -9.01 3.28 -11.05
C VAL A 39 -8.62 3.86 -12.41
N SER A 40 -9.59 4.49 -13.07
CA SER A 40 -9.35 5.26 -14.29
C SER A 40 -8.44 6.45 -13.99
N GLN A 41 -7.14 6.23 -14.14
CA GLN A 41 -6.11 7.23 -13.89
C GLN A 41 -5.78 7.97 -15.20
N ASP A 42 -5.63 9.29 -15.11
CA ASP A 42 -5.19 10.11 -16.24
C ASP A 42 -3.83 9.61 -16.78
N LEU A 43 -3.82 9.20 -18.05
CA LEU A 43 -2.64 8.70 -18.78
C LEU A 43 -1.44 9.65 -18.68
N VAL A 44 -1.70 10.96 -18.70
CA VAL A 44 -0.65 11.99 -18.67
C VAL A 44 -0.02 12.05 -17.27
N GLN A 45 -0.83 12.01 -16.22
CA GLN A 45 -0.35 12.00 -14.84
C GLN A 45 0.35 10.69 -14.48
N ALA A 46 -0.19 9.56 -14.92
CA ALA A 46 0.45 8.26 -14.76
C ALA A 46 1.84 8.25 -15.42
N ARG A 47 1.96 8.73 -16.66
CA ARG A 47 3.26 8.83 -17.35
C ARG A 47 4.26 9.72 -16.59
N LYS A 48 3.83 10.90 -16.12
CA LYS A 48 4.67 11.82 -15.32
C LYS A 48 5.11 11.18 -14.00
N TYR A 49 4.23 10.43 -13.34
CA TYR A 49 4.54 9.72 -12.11
C TYR A 49 5.58 8.62 -12.36
N ILE A 50 5.33 7.73 -13.32
CA ILE A 50 6.24 6.63 -13.67
C ILE A 50 7.62 7.16 -14.06
N TYR A 51 7.69 8.21 -14.88
CA TYR A 51 8.96 8.79 -15.26
C TYR A 51 9.76 9.32 -14.06
N ARG A 52 9.10 9.99 -13.10
CA ARG A 52 9.73 10.44 -11.85
C ARG A 52 10.24 9.26 -11.01
N GLN A 53 9.49 8.16 -10.94
CA GLN A 53 9.92 6.97 -10.23
C GLN A 53 11.14 6.30 -10.88
N ILE A 54 11.14 6.14 -12.20
CA ILE A 54 12.28 5.60 -12.95
C ILE A 54 13.53 6.45 -12.70
N LEU A 55 13.44 7.77 -12.85
CA LEU A 55 14.58 8.67 -12.62
C LEU A 55 15.13 8.55 -11.19
N ARG A 56 14.24 8.41 -10.20
CA ARG A 56 14.64 8.20 -8.80
C ARG A 56 15.42 6.90 -8.62
N LEU A 57 14.97 5.80 -9.25
CA LEU A 57 15.64 4.51 -9.20
C LEU A 57 16.98 4.52 -9.94
N VAL A 58 17.07 5.22 -11.08
CA VAL A 58 18.34 5.42 -11.81
C VAL A 58 19.32 6.22 -10.97
N LYS A 59 18.88 7.32 -10.34
CA LYS A 59 19.74 8.13 -9.45
C LYS A 59 20.31 7.33 -8.28
N LYS A 60 19.58 6.33 -7.81
CA LYS A 60 20.01 5.41 -6.75
C LYS A 60 20.81 4.20 -7.27
N GLY A 61 21.09 4.13 -8.57
CA GLY A 61 21.83 3.04 -9.18
C GLY A 61 21.06 1.72 -9.27
N LEU A 62 19.74 1.72 -9.01
CA LEU A 62 18.90 0.51 -9.07
C LEU A 62 18.44 0.16 -10.48
N LEU A 63 18.31 1.18 -11.33
CA LEU A 63 18.03 1.00 -12.75
C LEU A 63 19.18 1.58 -13.57
N LEU A 64 19.59 0.85 -14.60
CA LEU A 64 20.55 1.28 -15.59
C LEU A 64 19.81 1.81 -16.80
N LYS A 65 20.14 3.03 -17.23
CA LYS A 65 19.62 3.60 -18.47
C LYS A 65 20.52 3.15 -19.62
N LYS A 66 20.01 2.34 -20.54
CA LYS A 66 20.69 1.92 -21.76
C LYS A 66 20.06 2.60 -22.98
N GLY A 67 20.90 3.16 -23.86
CA GLY A 67 20.48 3.83 -25.09
C GLY A 67 21.14 5.18 -25.31
N THR A 68 21.16 5.63 -26.57
CA THR A 68 21.70 6.94 -26.96
C THR A 68 20.80 8.08 -26.47
N LYS A 69 21.41 9.19 -26.04
CA LYS A 69 20.67 10.42 -25.65
C LYS A 69 19.70 10.79 -26.79
N ASN A 70 18.45 11.10 -26.42
CA ASN A 70 17.36 11.55 -27.32
C ASN A 70 16.75 10.53 -28.30
N SER A 71 17.04 9.23 -28.19
CA SER A 71 16.41 8.23 -29.07
C SER A 71 15.17 7.60 -28.45
N LYS A 72 14.16 7.26 -29.27
CA LYS A 72 12.96 6.48 -28.87
C LYS A 72 13.29 5.08 -28.30
N ARG A 73 14.57 4.70 -28.29
CA ARG A 73 15.13 3.40 -27.89
C ARG A 73 15.76 3.39 -26.49
N VAL A 74 15.48 4.38 -25.65
CA VAL A 74 15.95 4.36 -24.26
C VAL A 74 15.20 3.26 -23.50
N VAL A 75 15.96 2.27 -23.06
CA VAL A 75 15.48 1.16 -22.21
C VAL A 75 16.10 1.26 -20.82
N TYR A 76 15.35 0.78 -19.84
CA TYR A 76 15.77 0.71 -18.45
C TYR A 76 15.93 -0.74 -18.05
N GLN A 77 17.09 -1.06 -17.50
CA GLN A 77 17.45 -2.40 -17.05
C GLN A 77 17.62 -2.41 -15.54
N LYS A 78 17.25 -3.50 -14.88
CA LYS A 78 17.55 -3.69 -13.45
C LYS A 78 19.06 -3.85 -13.25
N SER A 79 19.60 -3.22 -12.22
CA SER A 79 21.01 -3.42 -11.84
C SER A 79 21.14 -4.53 -10.80
N GLU A 80 22.36 -5.02 -10.56
CA GLU A 80 22.61 -5.93 -9.44
C GLU A 80 22.22 -5.33 -8.08
N LEU A 81 22.32 -4.00 -7.96
CA LEU A 81 21.93 -3.28 -6.75
C LEU A 81 20.42 -3.36 -6.50
N PHE A 82 19.62 -3.50 -7.56
CA PHE A 82 18.18 -3.72 -7.45
C PHE A 82 17.88 -4.96 -6.61
N TYR A 83 18.52 -6.10 -6.93
CA TYR A 83 18.30 -7.38 -6.25
C TYR A 83 18.88 -7.41 -4.83
N LYS A 84 19.84 -6.54 -4.51
CA LYS A 84 20.45 -6.41 -3.18
C LYS A 84 19.72 -5.40 -2.28
N THR A 85 18.75 -4.66 -2.82
CA THR A 85 18.03 -3.58 -2.13
C THR A 85 16.76 -4.10 -1.47
N ASN A 86 16.49 -3.65 -0.24
CA ASN A 86 15.20 -3.89 0.41
C ASN A 86 14.19 -2.81 -0.02
N PHE A 87 13.13 -3.22 -0.72
CA PHE A 87 12.05 -2.31 -1.09
C PHE A 87 10.98 -2.26 0.01
N ILE A 88 10.71 -1.07 0.53
CA ILE A 88 9.63 -0.82 1.49
C ILE A 88 8.42 -0.32 0.70
N CYS A 89 7.42 -1.17 0.51
CA CYS A 89 6.21 -0.80 -0.21
C CYS A 89 5.37 0.17 0.63
N GLN A 90 5.12 1.38 0.10
CA GLN A 90 4.06 2.25 0.60
C GLN A 90 2.79 1.88 -0.16
N SER A 91 1.81 1.29 0.53
CA SER A 91 0.45 1.29 0.03
C SER A 91 -0.04 2.73 0.10
N THR A 92 -0.17 3.38 -1.05
CA THR A 92 -1.21 4.39 -1.18
C THR A 92 -2.51 3.60 -1.11
N SER A 93 -3.23 3.76 -0.01
CA SER A 93 -4.50 3.11 0.28
C SER A 93 -5.37 3.03 -0.96
N GLU A 94 -5.65 1.82 -1.42
CA GLU A 94 -6.88 1.45 -2.12
C GLU A 94 -6.99 -0.09 -2.16
N VAL A 95 -7.76 -0.54 -1.18
CA VAL A 95 -8.50 -1.78 -0.96
C VAL A 95 -8.54 -2.82 -2.10
N LYS A 96 -8.07 -4.02 -1.72
CA LYS A 96 -8.42 -5.40 -2.16
C LYS A 96 -8.32 -5.74 -3.65
N VAL A 97 -7.54 -6.79 -3.97
CA VAL A 97 -8.07 -8.05 -4.54
C VAL A 97 -7.13 -9.22 -4.22
N ASN A 98 -7.72 -10.34 -3.76
CA ASN A 98 -7.12 -11.66 -3.71
C ASN A 98 -6.66 -12.15 -5.09
N ARG A 99 -5.40 -12.59 -5.27
CA ARG A 99 -5.12 -13.92 -5.85
C ARG A 99 -3.67 -14.35 -5.67
N ALA A 100 -3.56 -15.63 -5.34
CA ALA A 100 -2.38 -16.35 -4.91
C ALA A 100 -1.31 -16.52 -6.00
N LYS A 101 -0.05 -16.60 -5.56
CA LYS A 101 0.85 -17.69 -5.98
C LYS A 101 1.55 -18.25 -4.76
N ALA A 102 1.36 -19.55 -4.56
CA ALA A 102 1.91 -20.35 -3.49
C ALA A 102 3.42 -20.54 -3.67
N VAL A 103 4.18 -20.22 -2.64
CA VAL A 103 5.45 -20.88 -2.32
C VAL A 103 5.50 -20.98 -0.80
N THR A 104 5.80 -22.17 -0.31
CA THR A 104 6.01 -22.60 1.08
C THR A 104 6.36 -21.47 2.08
N VAL A 105 5.34 -20.85 2.67
CA VAL A 105 5.47 -20.01 3.86
C VAL A 105 4.25 -20.28 4.74
N GLY A 106 4.32 -21.32 5.58
CA GLY A 106 3.15 -21.84 6.29
C GLY A 106 2.76 -21.06 7.54
N THR A 107 3.66 -20.26 8.11
CA THR A 107 3.43 -19.61 9.42
C THR A 107 3.88 -18.15 9.41
N ASN A 108 5.06 -17.84 8.86
CA ASN A 108 5.58 -16.47 8.86
C ASN A 108 4.75 -15.47 8.04
N THR A 109 4.15 -15.87 6.91
CA THR A 109 3.23 -15.01 6.14
C THR A 109 1.90 -14.85 6.84
N ALA A 110 1.38 -15.90 7.46
CA ALA A 110 0.11 -15.86 8.19
C ALA A 110 0.21 -14.95 9.43
N ILE A 111 1.29 -15.09 10.20
CA ILE A 111 1.61 -14.19 11.32
C ILE A 111 1.76 -12.75 10.82
N GLN A 112 2.51 -12.52 9.74
CA GLN A 112 2.67 -11.19 9.18
C GLN A 112 1.34 -10.58 8.71
N GLN A 113 0.46 -11.38 8.11
CA GLN A 113 -0.89 -10.94 7.71
C GLN A 113 -1.74 -10.59 8.93
N LEU A 114 -1.69 -11.37 10.00
CA LEU A 114 -2.39 -11.09 11.25
C LEU A 114 -1.86 -9.82 11.92
N GLU A 115 -0.55 -9.60 11.96
CA GLU A 115 0.06 -8.37 12.49
C GLU A 115 -0.32 -7.13 11.67
N ASN A 116 -0.37 -7.25 10.34
CA ASN A 116 -0.80 -6.15 9.48
C ASN A 116 -2.27 -5.81 9.73
N ARG A 117 -3.13 -6.83 9.77
CA ARG A 117 -4.56 -6.66 10.08
C ARG A 117 -4.76 -6.07 11.47
N LEU A 118 -3.94 -6.46 12.44
CA LEU A 118 -3.99 -5.89 13.78
C LEU A 118 -3.71 -4.38 13.76
N LYS A 119 -2.64 -3.95 13.08
CA LYS A 119 -2.29 -2.53 12.95
C LYS A 119 -3.38 -1.73 12.24
N GLU A 120 -3.95 -2.28 11.16
CA GLU A 120 -5.08 -1.66 10.45
C GLU A 120 -6.28 -1.48 11.38
N SER A 121 -6.69 -2.53 12.10
CA SER A 121 -7.81 -2.45 13.05
C SER A 121 -7.55 -1.48 14.20
N GLU A 122 -6.31 -1.34 14.68
CA GLU A 122 -5.95 -0.35 15.72
C GLU A 122 -6.08 1.10 15.21
N VAL A 123 -5.68 1.36 13.96
CA VAL A 123 -5.87 2.69 13.32
C VAL A 123 -7.34 2.99 13.10
N ASP A 124 -8.10 2.03 12.58
CA ASP A 124 -9.54 2.19 12.36
C ASP A 124 -10.28 2.43 13.68
N LEU A 125 -9.86 1.77 14.77
CA LEU A 125 -10.45 1.96 16.09
C LEU A 125 -10.29 3.41 16.56
N LEU A 126 -9.09 3.97 16.44
CA LEU A 126 -8.80 5.36 16.81
C LEU A 126 -9.60 6.35 15.95
N THR A 127 -9.73 6.06 14.65
CA THR A 127 -10.55 6.86 13.73
C THR A 127 -12.01 6.87 14.17
N SER A 128 -12.57 5.70 14.43
CA SER A 128 -13.96 5.53 14.86
C SER A 128 -14.24 6.19 16.21
N ILE A 129 -13.27 6.21 17.13
CA ILE A 129 -13.36 6.96 18.39
C ILE A 129 -13.39 8.46 18.11
N GLY A 130 -12.45 8.97 17.30
CA GLY A 130 -12.38 10.37 16.93
C GLY A 130 -13.66 10.88 16.25
N GLU A 131 -14.25 10.08 15.35
CA GLU A 131 -15.56 10.37 14.75
C GLU A 131 -16.65 10.50 15.82
N SER A 132 -16.73 9.54 16.75
CA SER A 132 -17.75 9.58 17.81
C SER A 132 -17.61 10.80 18.72
N GLU A 133 -16.38 11.21 19.03
CA GLU A 133 -16.10 12.42 19.81
C GLU A 133 -16.48 13.69 19.05
N GLU A 134 -16.19 13.75 17.75
CA GLU A 134 -16.55 14.89 16.90
C GLU A 134 -18.07 15.00 16.74
N TYR A 135 -18.78 13.89 16.54
CA TYR A 135 -20.24 13.89 16.52
C TYR A 135 -20.83 14.41 17.83
N MET A 136 -20.22 14.08 18.97
CA MET A 136 -20.64 14.62 20.28
C MET A 136 -20.40 16.13 20.38
N ARG A 137 -19.26 16.63 19.89
CA ARG A 137 -18.98 18.09 19.84
C ARG A 137 -19.94 18.83 18.92
N LEU A 138 -20.24 18.26 17.75
CA LEU A 138 -21.20 18.79 16.80
C LEU A 138 -22.61 18.79 17.36
N TYR A 139 -23.00 17.75 18.11
CA TYR A 139 -24.29 17.67 18.79
C TYR A 139 -24.51 18.83 19.77
N GLN A 140 -23.44 19.28 20.46
CA GLN A 140 -23.47 20.43 21.37
C GLN A 140 -23.54 21.76 20.61
N SER A 141 -22.88 21.84 19.45
CA SER A 141 -22.75 23.08 18.67
C SER A 141 -23.93 23.34 17.74
N PHE A 142 -24.58 22.29 17.24
CA PHE A 142 -25.67 22.36 16.24
C PHE A 142 -26.87 21.49 16.64
N PRO A 143 -27.68 21.93 17.63
CA PRO A 143 -28.83 21.18 18.14
C PRO A 143 -29.89 20.81 17.07
N GLU A 144 -29.98 21.57 16.00
CA GLU A 144 -30.89 21.37 14.88
C GLU A 144 -30.54 20.12 14.03
N MET A 145 -29.28 19.67 14.07
CA MET A 145 -28.81 18.49 13.32
C MET A 145 -28.81 17.20 14.15
N LYS A 146 -29.30 17.24 15.39
CA LYS A 146 -29.19 16.15 16.38
C LYS A 146 -29.63 14.79 15.87
N ALA A 147 -30.77 14.69 15.21
CA ALA A 147 -31.29 13.40 14.74
C ALA A 147 -30.33 12.70 13.75
N HIS A 148 -29.67 13.47 12.88
CA HIS A 148 -28.70 12.93 11.94
C HIS A 148 -27.37 12.59 12.63
N LEU A 149 -26.89 13.48 13.51
CA LEU A 149 -25.64 13.28 14.26
C LEU A 149 -25.72 12.12 15.25
N GLU A 150 -26.87 11.89 15.87
CA GLU A 150 -27.08 10.78 16.81
C GLU A 150 -26.94 9.42 16.11
N SER A 151 -27.52 9.28 14.91
CA SER A 151 -27.35 8.06 14.11
C SER A 151 -25.87 7.80 13.79
N GLN A 152 -25.14 8.84 13.36
CA GLN A 152 -23.71 8.73 13.05
C GLN A 152 -22.86 8.42 14.29
N TYR A 153 -23.16 9.05 15.43
CA TYR A 153 -22.51 8.77 16.71
C TYR A 153 -22.68 7.31 17.13
N VAL A 154 -23.92 6.78 17.06
CA VAL A 154 -24.20 5.39 17.40
C VAL A 154 -23.43 4.44 16.49
N GLN A 155 -23.41 4.70 15.17
CA GLN A 155 -22.64 3.91 14.21
C GLN A 155 -21.15 3.92 14.52
N ALA A 156 -20.55 5.08 14.79
CA ALA A 156 -19.14 5.20 15.16
C ALA A 156 -18.83 4.46 16.48
N ARG A 157 -19.76 4.45 17.44
CA ARG A 157 -19.60 3.72 18.70
C ARG A 157 -19.74 2.20 18.54
N GLU A 158 -20.62 1.73 17.67
CA GLU A 158 -20.72 0.32 17.34
C GLU A 158 -19.48 -0.17 16.58
N ASN A 159 -18.99 0.63 15.64
CA ASN A 159 -17.79 0.30 14.85
C ASN A 159 -16.56 0.17 15.75
N SER A 160 -16.37 1.08 16.71
CA SER A 160 -15.26 0.96 17.68
C SER A 160 -15.37 -0.32 18.51
N SER A 161 -16.58 -0.71 18.93
CA SER A 161 -16.80 -1.96 19.66
C SER A 161 -16.46 -3.20 18.81
N LYS A 162 -16.86 -3.19 17.53
CA LYS A 162 -16.55 -4.27 16.57
C LYS A 162 -15.04 -4.39 16.34
N LEU A 163 -14.36 -3.26 16.10
CA LEU A 163 -12.92 -3.20 15.89
C LEU A 163 -12.14 -3.68 17.12
N LEU A 164 -12.57 -3.29 18.32
CA LEU A 164 -11.99 -3.79 19.56
C LEU A 164 -12.13 -5.31 19.69
N GLY A 165 -13.30 -5.87 19.31
CA GLY A 165 -13.50 -7.31 19.25
C GLY A 165 -12.55 -8.01 18.28
N GLN A 166 -12.36 -7.45 17.08
CA GLN A 166 -11.42 -7.96 16.08
C GLN A 166 -9.97 -7.93 16.58
N ILE A 167 -9.54 -6.83 17.20
CA ILE A 167 -8.21 -6.69 17.81
C ILE A 167 -7.98 -7.77 18.86
N LYS A 168 -8.95 -7.99 19.76
CA LYS A 168 -8.85 -9.03 20.80
C LYS A 168 -8.71 -10.43 20.19
N ALA A 169 -9.52 -10.74 19.19
CA ALA A 169 -9.46 -12.02 18.49
C ALA A 169 -8.09 -12.25 17.82
N ILE A 170 -7.58 -11.24 17.10
CA ILE A 170 -6.28 -11.34 16.40
C ILE A 170 -5.13 -11.47 17.40
N LYS A 171 -5.13 -10.68 18.49
CA LYS A 171 -4.12 -10.79 19.56
C LYS A 171 -4.12 -12.17 20.21
N SER A 172 -5.30 -12.76 20.43
CA SER A 172 -5.42 -14.12 20.98
C SER A 172 -4.83 -15.18 20.06
N VAL A 173 -5.09 -15.09 18.74
CA VAL A 173 -4.52 -16.02 17.76
C VAL A 173 -3.00 -15.85 17.68
N LEU A 174 -2.50 -14.61 17.60
CA LEU A 174 -1.05 -14.34 17.58
C LEU A 174 -0.34 -14.88 18.82
N ALA A 175 -0.92 -14.70 20.02
CA ALA A 175 -0.36 -15.23 21.25
C ALA A 175 -0.33 -16.77 21.27
N HIS A 176 -1.28 -17.44 20.60
CA HIS A 176 -1.27 -18.89 20.47
C HIS A 176 -0.18 -19.39 19.50
N GLN A 177 0.14 -18.64 18.46
CA GLN A 177 1.18 -18.97 17.48
C GLN A 177 2.62 -18.71 17.97
N GLN A 178 2.77 -17.96 19.07
CA GLN A 178 4.06 -17.65 19.70
C GLN A 178 4.43 -18.58 20.88
N LYS A 179 3.55 -19.53 21.21
CA LYS A 179 3.80 -20.60 22.19
C LYS A 179 4.35 -21.84 21.50
#